data_AF-A0A947SZA5-F1
#
_entry.id   AF-A0A947SZA5-F1
#
_cell.length_a   1.000
_cell.length_b   1.000
_cell.length_c   1.000
_cell.angle_alpha   90.00
_cell.angle_beta   90.00
_cell.angle_gamma   90.00
#
_symmetry.space_group_name_H-M   'P 1'
#
loop_
_entity.id
_entity.type
_entity.pdbx_description
1 polymer ?
#
loop_
_entity_poly.entity_id
_entity_poly.type
_entity_poly.pdbx_seq_one_letter_code
_entity_poly.pdbx_strand_id
1 'polypeptide(L)'
;MSSEFRVLSSTCRPRAAASITCSPAPRTQHSVLGTQHSKGFTLIEFVVIIIIIVVLAGLFMVRIPLYQEQAEKAAMQQVEGAIQSALTLRYGALMTRGAINEQTLSILATDNPVTWLQKLPTNYKGEYYDPTPRTVAPGNWMFDLKTRELIFVLNQSDNFIPGKDGNRWIRFHVRLGYEPSVGRPSEKELASALFEPTEPYHWLE
;
A
#
# COMPACT_ATOMS: atom_id res chain seq x y z
N MET A 1 46.95 -42.53 -25.14
CA MET A 1 46.88 -41.47 -26.17
C MET A 1 47.09 -40.15 -25.44
N SER A 2 48.31 -39.69 -25.17
CA SER A 2 49.36 -39.23 -26.13
C SER A 2 48.73 -38.29 -27.17
N SER A 3 49.18 -37.07 -27.42
CA SER A 3 50.48 -36.43 -27.18
C SER A 3 50.31 -34.92 -27.29
N GLU A 4 51.14 -34.18 -26.55
CA GLU A 4 51.51 -32.79 -26.86
C GLU A 4 52.10 -32.67 -28.27
N PHE A 5 52.04 -31.47 -28.88
CA PHE A 5 53.24 -30.91 -29.52
C PHE A 5 53.20 -29.37 -29.58
N ARG A 6 54.25 -28.77 -29.02
CA ARG A 6 54.61 -27.35 -28.99
C ARG A 6 55.69 -27.12 -30.06
N VAL A 7 55.58 -26.09 -30.90
CA VAL A 7 56.71 -25.54 -31.70
C VAL A 7 56.50 -24.02 -31.79
N LEU A 8 57.14 -23.20 -30.95
CA LEU A 8 58.48 -22.57 -31.08
C LEU A 8 58.67 -21.63 -32.30
N SER A 9 58.55 -20.33 -31.99
CA SER A 9 59.45 -19.21 -32.32
C SER A 9 60.18 -19.17 -33.67
N SER A 10 60.10 -18.02 -34.35
CA SER A 10 61.31 -17.25 -34.71
C SER A 10 60.97 -15.84 -35.21
N THR A 11 61.71 -14.88 -34.67
CA THR A 11 61.73 -13.45 -34.95
C THR A 11 62.51 -13.16 -36.22
N CYS A 12 62.11 -12.17 -37.02
CA CYS A 12 63.06 -11.35 -37.80
C CYS A 12 62.43 -10.03 -38.30
N ARG A 13 62.99 -8.88 -37.88
CA ARG A 13 62.85 -7.56 -38.53
C ARG A 13 64.03 -7.40 -39.50
N PRO A 14 63.84 -6.76 -40.68
CA PRO A 14 64.43 -5.42 -40.91
C PRO A 14 63.52 -4.50 -41.76
N ARG A 15 63.40 -3.20 -41.48
CA ARG A 15 64.24 -2.02 -41.86
C ARG A 15 63.88 -1.41 -43.23
N ALA A 16 63.13 -0.31 -43.15
CA ALA A 16 63.10 0.93 -43.95
C ALA A 16 63.37 0.90 -45.47
N ALA A 17 62.41 1.41 -46.24
CA ALA A 17 62.65 2.22 -47.43
C ALA A 17 61.68 3.41 -47.43
N ALA A 18 62.24 4.61 -47.51
CA ALA A 18 61.52 5.87 -47.62
C ALA A 18 61.19 6.15 -49.10
N SER A 19 60.00 6.69 -49.35
CA SER A 19 59.74 7.46 -50.57
C SER A 19 58.80 8.62 -50.26
N ILE A 20 59.33 9.80 -50.51
CA ILE A 20 58.74 11.13 -50.44
C ILE A 20 57.76 11.27 -51.61
N THR A 21 56.54 11.76 -51.39
CA THR A 21 55.99 12.88 -52.21
C THR A 21 54.66 13.46 -51.73
N CYS A 22 54.63 14.80 -51.82
CA CYS A 22 53.52 15.73 -52.05
C CYS A 22 52.37 15.83 -51.02
N SER A 23 52.55 16.82 -50.15
CA SER A 23 51.49 17.52 -49.40
C SER A 23 50.64 18.39 -50.33
N PRO A 24 49.30 18.33 -50.28
CA PRO A 24 48.44 19.44 -50.70
C PRO A 24 48.19 20.40 -49.52
N ALA A 25 48.13 21.70 -49.81
CA ALA A 25 48.00 22.81 -48.88
C ALA A 25 46.72 22.77 -48.02
N PRO A 26 46.72 23.30 -46.79
CA PRO A 26 45.52 23.39 -45.96
C PRO A 26 44.57 24.45 -46.51
N ARG A 27 43.37 24.01 -46.90
CA ARG A 27 42.25 24.88 -47.28
C ARG A 27 41.68 25.50 -45.99
N THR A 28 41.84 26.80 -45.81
CA THR A 28 41.28 27.58 -44.69
C THR A 28 39.76 27.48 -44.70
N GLN A 29 39.21 26.62 -43.85
CA GLN A 29 37.79 26.66 -43.51
C GLN A 29 37.60 27.80 -42.49
N HIS A 30 36.99 28.89 -42.94
CA HIS A 30 36.45 29.91 -42.04
C HIS A 30 35.32 29.28 -41.23
N SER A 31 35.62 28.84 -40.00
CA SER A 31 34.59 28.51 -39.02
C SER A 31 33.80 29.77 -38.70
N VAL A 32 32.57 29.86 -39.19
CA VAL A 32 31.55 30.77 -38.65
C VAL A 32 31.23 30.26 -37.25
N LEU A 33 32.01 30.72 -36.27
CA LEU A 33 31.74 30.55 -34.84
C LEU A 33 30.42 31.25 -34.54
N GLY A 34 29.32 30.52 -34.67
CA GLY A 34 28.10 30.82 -33.95
C GLY A 34 28.47 30.83 -32.47
N THR A 35 28.43 32.02 -31.87
CA THR A 35 28.59 32.20 -30.44
C THR A 35 27.48 31.44 -29.73
N GLN A 36 27.78 30.22 -29.27
CA GLN A 36 26.97 29.59 -28.24
C GLN A 36 27.09 30.46 -26.99
N HIS A 37 26.06 31.27 -26.77
CA HIS A 37 25.89 32.01 -25.54
C HIS A 37 25.54 30.97 -24.45
N SER A 38 26.56 30.41 -23.81
CA SER A 38 26.40 29.64 -22.60
C SER A 38 25.87 30.58 -21.52
N LYS A 39 24.54 30.65 -21.38
CA LYS A 39 23.90 31.39 -20.28
C LYS A 39 24.27 30.67 -18.99
N GLY A 40 25.29 31.18 -18.31
CA GLY A 40 25.65 30.74 -16.98
C GLY A 40 24.48 31.01 -16.04
N PHE A 41 24.09 29.98 -15.28
CA PHE A 41 23.04 30.03 -14.28
C PHE A 41 23.30 31.19 -13.32
N THR A 42 22.38 32.15 -13.23
CA THR A 42 22.59 33.33 -12.39
C THR A 42 22.26 32.98 -10.94
N LEU A 43 23.05 33.47 -9.96
CA LEU A 43 22.78 33.26 -8.53
C LEU A 43 21.36 33.75 -8.15
N ILE A 44 20.89 34.81 -8.79
CA ILE A 44 19.55 35.37 -8.60
C ILE A 44 18.46 34.38 -9.06
N GLU A 45 18.63 33.75 -10.22
CA GLU A 45 17.70 32.73 -10.72
C GLU A 45 17.56 31.57 -9.73
N PHE A 46 18.66 31.11 -9.13
CA PHE A 46 18.63 30.09 -8.09
C PHE A 46 17.87 30.54 -6.84
N VAL A 47 18.10 31.77 -6.38
CA VAL A 47 17.43 32.33 -5.20
C VAL A 47 15.93 32.41 -5.42
N VAL A 48 15.49 32.86 -6.60
CA VAL A 48 14.06 32.91 -6.95
C VAL A 48 13.45 31.51 -6.95
N ILE A 49 14.15 30.51 -7.52
CA ILE A 49 13.69 29.11 -7.51
C ILE A 49 13.55 28.58 -6.09
N ILE A 50 14.52 28.84 -5.21
CA ILE A 50 14.43 28.43 -3.79
C ILE A 50 13.21 29.07 -3.12
N ILE A 51 12.97 30.36 -3.33
CA ILE A 51 11.80 31.05 -2.76
C ILE A 51 10.51 30.37 -3.23
N ILE A 52 10.40 30.08 -4.53
CA ILE A 52 9.24 29.38 -5.09
C ILE A 52 9.08 27.99 -4.44
N ILE A 53 10.16 27.21 -4.32
CA ILE A 53 10.12 25.89 -3.68
C ILE A 53 9.68 25.98 -2.22
N VAL A 54 10.18 26.96 -1.46
CA VAL A 54 9.81 27.14 -0.04
C VAL A 54 8.34 27.51 0.10
N VAL A 55 7.81 28.40 -0.74
CA VAL A 55 6.39 28.76 -0.73
C VAL A 55 5.51 27.54 -1.06
N LEU A 56 5.87 26.78 -2.11
CA LEU A 56 5.14 25.57 -2.48
C LEU A 56 5.21 24.49 -1.39
N ALA A 57 6.39 24.27 -0.79
CA ALA A 57 6.58 23.33 0.30
C ALA A 57 5.74 23.71 1.53
N GLY A 58 5.69 25.00 1.89
CA GLY A 58 4.85 25.50 2.97
C GLY A 58 3.37 25.23 2.75
N LEU A 59 2.86 25.47 1.53
CA LEU A 59 1.47 25.15 1.18
C LEU A 59 1.18 23.64 1.23
N PHE A 60 2.11 22.82 0.75
CA PHE A 60 2.01 21.37 0.79
C PHE A 60 1.93 20.84 2.22
N MET A 61 2.76 21.37 3.12
CA MET A 61 2.84 20.95 4.53
C MET A 61 1.47 21.07 5.24
N VAL A 62 0.69 22.11 4.92
CA VAL A 62 -0.64 22.33 5.53
C VAL A 62 -1.69 21.37 4.98
N ARG A 63 -1.57 20.95 3.71
CA ARG A 63 -2.60 20.13 3.04
C ARG A 63 -2.38 18.63 3.14
N ILE A 64 -1.13 18.16 3.22
CA ILE A 64 -0.80 16.73 3.26
C ILE A 64 -1.56 15.96 4.36
N PRO A 65 -1.65 16.43 5.63
CA PRO A 65 -2.29 15.67 6.70
C PRO A 65 -3.76 15.33 6.41
N LEU A 66 -4.51 16.29 5.86
CA LEU A 66 -5.92 16.11 5.50
C LEU A 66 -6.10 15.02 4.42
N TYR A 67 -5.24 15.02 3.40
CA TYR A 67 -5.30 14.00 2.35
C TYR A 67 -4.90 12.62 2.87
N GLN A 68 -3.95 12.55 3.78
CA GLN A 68 -3.54 11.29 4.41
C GLN A 68 -4.65 10.73 5.30
N GLU A 69 -5.38 11.56 6.04
CA GLU A 69 -6.56 11.18 6.83
C GLU A 69 -7.67 10.61 5.94
N GLN A 70 -7.99 11.29 4.84
CA GLN A 70 -8.98 10.82 3.87
C GLN A 70 -8.56 9.51 3.19
N ALA A 71 -7.27 9.37 2.85
CA ALA A 71 -6.74 8.15 2.26
C ALA A 71 -6.80 6.97 3.24
N GLU A 72 -6.51 7.21 4.53
CA GLU A 72 -6.63 6.20 5.58
C GLU A 72 -8.08 5.75 5.77
N LYS A 73 -9.03 6.69 5.83
CA LYS A 73 -10.46 6.40 5.86
C LYS A 73 -10.90 5.56 4.66
N ALA A 74 -10.50 5.95 3.45
CA ALA A 74 -10.86 5.23 2.23
C ALA A 74 -10.28 3.81 2.19
N ALA A 75 -9.02 3.63 2.61
CA ALA A 75 -8.39 2.32 2.70
C ALA A 75 -9.08 1.42 3.74
N MET A 76 -9.50 1.99 4.86
CA MET A 76 -10.25 1.27 5.90
C MET A 76 -11.61 0.80 5.36
N GLN A 77 -12.40 1.71 4.78
CA GLN A 77 -13.72 1.42 4.21
C GLN A 77 -13.65 0.39 3.06
N GLN A 78 -12.56 0.38 2.30
CA GLN A 78 -12.35 -0.63 1.26
C GLN A 78 -12.23 -2.04 1.84
N VAL A 79 -11.50 -2.21 2.95
CA VAL A 79 -11.36 -3.51 3.62
C VAL A 79 -12.67 -3.91 4.30
N GLU A 80 -13.35 -2.97 4.94
CA GLU A 80 -14.68 -3.16 5.54
C GLU A 80 -15.69 -3.68 4.50
N GLY A 81 -15.80 -3.00 3.34
CA GLY A 81 -16.69 -3.43 2.26
C GLY A 81 -16.31 -4.79 1.66
N ALA A 82 -15.02 -5.11 1.60
CA ALA A 82 -14.54 -6.42 1.16
C ALA A 82 -14.94 -7.53 2.15
N ILE A 83 -14.81 -7.28 3.46
CA ILE A 83 -15.26 -8.19 4.52
C ILE A 83 -16.77 -8.40 4.44
N GLN A 84 -17.56 -7.32 4.33
CA GLN A 84 -19.02 -7.40 4.24
C GLN A 84 -19.47 -8.21 3.01
N SER A 85 -18.80 -8.03 1.88
CA SER A 85 -19.06 -8.79 0.66
C SER A 85 -18.73 -10.28 0.81
N ALA A 86 -17.58 -10.60 1.42
CA ALA A 86 -17.17 -11.97 1.68
C ALA A 86 -18.12 -12.69 2.65
N LEU A 87 -18.56 -11.98 3.70
CA LEU A 87 -19.54 -12.47 4.67
C LEU A 87 -20.88 -12.79 3.99
N THR A 88 -21.38 -11.89 3.14
CA THR A 88 -22.63 -12.09 2.39
C THR A 88 -22.53 -13.28 1.43
N LEU A 89 -21.43 -13.42 0.70
CA LEU A 89 -21.20 -14.56 -0.19
C LEU A 89 -21.15 -15.89 0.57
N ARG A 90 -20.42 -15.92 1.69
CA ARG A 90 -20.30 -17.12 2.53
C ARG A 90 -21.65 -17.48 3.13
N TYR A 91 -22.40 -16.49 3.60
CA TYR A 91 -23.74 -16.70 4.12
C TYR A 91 -24.68 -17.29 3.06
N GLY A 92 -24.71 -16.73 1.85
CA GLY A 92 -25.48 -17.28 0.73
C GLY A 92 -25.03 -18.69 0.32
N ALA A 93 -23.73 -18.98 0.41
CA ALA A 93 -23.21 -20.33 0.16
C ALA A 93 -23.68 -21.35 1.23
N LEU A 94 -23.87 -20.92 2.47
CA LEU A 94 -24.41 -21.78 3.54
C LEU A 94 -25.90 -22.01 3.38
N MET A 95 -26.66 -20.97 2.99
CA MET A 95 -28.08 -21.09 2.65
C MET A 95 -28.31 -22.11 1.54
N THR A 96 -27.58 -21.98 0.43
CA THR A 96 -27.74 -22.86 -0.74
C THR A 96 -27.34 -24.31 -0.46
N ARG A 97 -26.41 -24.55 0.48
CA ARG A 97 -26.01 -25.89 0.91
C ARG A 97 -26.91 -26.50 1.99
N GLY A 98 -27.90 -25.76 2.50
CA GLY A 98 -28.71 -26.20 3.65
C GLY A 98 -27.88 -26.42 4.91
N ALA A 99 -26.70 -25.82 5.00
CA ALA A 99 -25.75 -26.01 6.11
C ALA A 99 -25.87 -24.90 7.17
N ILE A 100 -26.97 -24.16 7.18
CA ILE A 100 -27.27 -23.20 8.24
C ILE A 100 -27.72 -23.98 9.46
N ASN A 101 -26.80 -24.09 10.40
CA ASN A 101 -27.04 -24.60 11.74
C ASN A 101 -26.38 -23.66 12.75
N GLU A 102 -26.77 -23.77 14.01
CA GLU A 102 -26.28 -22.93 15.09
C GLU A 102 -24.75 -22.95 15.20
N GLN A 103 -24.11 -24.09 14.92
CA GLN A 103 -22.66 -24.21 14.95
C GLN A 103 -21.99 -23.38 13.86
N THR A 104 -22.48 -23.44 12.62
CA THR A 104 -21.89 -22.69 11.50
C THR A 104 -22.11 -21.19 11.69
N LEU A 105 -23.28 -20.79 12.21
CA LEU A 105 -23.55 -19.40 12.57
C LEU A 105 -22.63 -18.91 13.69
N SER A 106 -22.41 -19.73 14.72
CA SER A 106 -21.46 -19.39 15.80
C SER A 106 -20.03 -19.22 15.26
N ILE A 107 -19.61 -20.03 14.29
CA ILE A 107 -18.31 -19.87 13.63
C ILE A 107 -18.26 -18.54 12.87
N LEU A 108 -19.32 -18.17 12.14
CA LEU A 108 -19.39 -16.86 11.46
C LEU A 108 -19.32 -15.67 12.42
N ALA A 109 -19.75 -15.82 13.68
CA ALA A 109 -19.63 -14.74 14.67
C ALA A 109 -18.28 -14.70 15.40
N THR A 110 -17.57 -15.85 15.48
CA THR A 110 -16.40 -16.02 16.36
C THR A 110 -15.08 -16.08 15.59
N ASP A 111 -15.12 -16.56 14.36
CA ASP A 111 -13.96 -16.75 13.52
C ASP A 111 -13.49 -15.41 12.92
N ASN A 112 -12.21 -15.35 12.58
CA ASN A 112 -11.60 -14.11 12.13
C ASN A 112 -12.12 -13.74 10.72
N PRO A 113 -12.80 -12.59 10.57
CA PRO A 113 -13.42 -12.21 9.30
C PRO A 113 -12.40 -12.01 8.16
N VAL A 114 -11.14 -11.71 8.48
CA VAL A 114 -10.08 -11.52 7.49
C VAL A 114 -9.73 -12.84 6.78
N THR A 115 -9.94 -13.99 7.44
CA THR A 115 -9.69 -15.31 6.84
C THR A 115 -10.65 -15.64 5.70
N TRP A 116 -11.76 -14.91 5.60
CA TRP A 116 -12.77 -15.12 4.56
C TRP A 116 -12.49 -14.32 3.29
N LEU A 117 -11.52 -13.41 3.33
CA LEU A 117 -11.12 -12.64 2.16
C LEU A 117 -10.28 -13.52 1.24
N GLN A 118 -10.56 -13.45 -0.07
CA GLN A 118 -9.75 -14.11 -1.09
C GLN A 118 -8.32 -13.58 -1.14
N LYS A 119 -8.14 -12.31 -0.79
CA LYS A 119 -6.84 -11.64 -0.72
C LYS A 119 -6.69 -10.99 0.65
N LEU A 120 -5.67 -11.42 1.40
CA LEU A 120 -5.34 -10.79 2.66
C LEU A 120 -4.88 -9.34 2.44
N PRO A 121 -5.40 -8.37 3.20
CA PRO A 121 -4.88 -7.01 3.20
C PRO A 121 -3.41 -7.00 3.60
N THR A 122 -2.58 -6.23 2.90
CA THR A 122 -1.13 -6.16 3.15
C THR A 122 -0.80 -5.51 4.51
N ASN A 123 -1.75 -4.74 5.04
CA ASN A 123 -1.69 -4.09 6.33
C ASN A 123 -2.29 -4.94 7.47
N TYR A 124 -2.62 -6.22 7.24
CA TYR A 124 -3.02 -7.14 8.30
C TYR A 124 -1.78 -7.73 9.02
N LYS A 125 -1.74 -7.64 10.35
CA LYS A 125 -0.61 -8.12 11.17
C LYS A 125 -0.84 -9.44 11.87
N GLY A 126 -2.05 -9.97 11.82
CA GLY A 126 -2.39 -11.24 12.44
C GLY A 126 -3.28 -11.08 13.66
N GLU A 127 -3.33 -12.17 14.42
CA GLU A 127 -4.20 -12.36 15.57
C GLU A 127 -3.39 -12.20 16.85
N TYR A 128 -3.92 -11.46 17.81
CA TYR A 128 -3.26 -11.18 19.08
C TYR A 128 -4.24 -11.41 20.22
N TYR A 129 -3.72 -11.74 21.39
CA TYR A 129 -4.51 -11.90 22.60
C TYR A 129 -4.38 -10.67 23.49
N ASP A 130 -5.48 -9.97 23.76
CA ASP A 130 -5.53 -8.75 24.60
C ASP A 130 -4.55 -7.65 24.14
N PRO A 131 -4.65 -7.20 22.87
CA PRO A 131 -3.69 -6.25 22.31
C PRO A 131 -3.83 -4.86 22.94
N THR A 132 -2.70 -4.22 23.18
CA THR A 132 -2.65 -2.80 23.55
C THR A 132 -2.47 -1.91 22.32
N PRO A 133 -2.80 -0.61 22.36
CA PRO A 133 -2.70 0.30 21.20
C PRO A 133 -1.29 0.44 20.61
N ARG A 134 -0.24 0.02 21.34
CA ARG A 134 1.16 0.06 20.88
C ARG A 134 1.67 -1.28 20.32
N THR A 135 0.83 -2.31 20.34
CA THR A 135 1.22 -3.68 19.91
C THR A 135 1.51 -3.73 18.42
N VAL A 136 0.75 -2.97 17.63
CA VAL A 136 0.84 -2.92 16.18
C VAL A 136 1.07 -1.48 15.73
N ALA A 137 1.93 -1.32 14.71
CA ALA A 137 2.17 -0.01 14.12
C ALA A 137 0.87 0.58 13.55
N PRO A 138 0.67 1.90 13.61
CA PRO A 138 -0.52 2.52 13.04
C PRO A 138 -0.69 2.27 11.53
N GLY A 139 -1.93 2.38 11.04
CA GLY A 139 -2.35 2.07 9.66
C GLY A 139 -2.55 0.58 9.38
N ASN A 140 -2.52 -0.26 10.42
CA ASN A 140 -2.60 -1.72 10.28
C ASN A 140 -3.82 -2.32 10.99
N TRP A 141 -4.27 -3.44 10.44
CA TRP A 141 -5.34 -4.28 10.96
C TRP A 141 -4.77 -5.39 11.84
N MET A 142 -5.52 -5.72 12.89
CA MET A 142 -5.26 -6.87 13.73
C MET A 142 -6.57 -7.46 14.25
N PHE A 143 -6.55 -8.71 14.68
CA PHE A 143 -7.71 -9.36 15.30
C PHE A 143 -7.44 -9.67 16.76
N ASP A 144 -8.35 -9.29 17.66
CA ASP A 144 -8.27 -9.62 19.09
C ASP A 144 -8.97 -10.97 19.35
N LEU A 145 -8.21 -11.95 19.81
CA LEU A 145 -8.68 -13.29 20.18
C LEU A 145 -9.55 -13.29 21.44
N LYS A 146 -9.41 -12.28 22.31
CA LYS A 146 -10.16 -12.16 23.56
C LYS A 146 -11.58 -11.64 23.32
N THR A 147 -11.72 -10.52 22.60
CA THR A 147 -13.03 -9.92 22.31
C THR A 147 -13.65 -10.40 21.00
N ARG A 148 -12.88 -11.08 20.14
CA ARG A 148 -13.27 -11.48 18.78
C ARG A 148 -13.59 -10.29 17.87
N GLU A 149 -12.86 -9.21 18.07
CA GLU A 149 -13.02 -7.97 17.30
C GLU A 149 -11.87 -7.78 16.33
N LEU A 150 -12.18 -7.25 15.15
CA LEU A 150 -11.17 -6.76 14.23
C LEU A 150 -10.88 -5.30 14.55
N ILE A 151 -9.62 -4.97 14.82
CA ILE A 151 -9.19 -3.65 15.27
C ILE A 151 -8.31 -3.02 14.18
N PHE A 152 -8.64 -1.79 13.79
CA PHE A 152 -7.81 -0.94 12.94
C PHE A 152 -7.13 0.13 13.79
N VAL A 153 -5.80 0.18 13.77
CA VAL A 153 -5.02 1.19 14.51
C VAL A 153 -4.82 2.41 13.60
N LEU A 154 -5.32 3.59 14.01
CA LEU A 154 -5.23 4.81 13.20
C LEU A 154 -3.84 5.44 13.26
N ASN A 155 -3.30 5.81 12.10
CA ASN A 155 -2.03 6.52 11.95
C ASN A 155 -2.18 8.02 12.20
N GLN A 156 -3.20 8.64 11.61
CA GLN A 156 -3.54 10.02 11.91
C GLN A 156 -4.81 10.09 12.74
N SER A 157 -4.70 10.82 13.85
CA SER A 157 -5.76 10.90 14.85
C SER A 157 -6.11 12.30 15.27
N ASP A 158 -5.54 13.31 14.61
CA ASP A 158 -5.64 14.70 15.07
C ASP A 158 -7.11 15.16 15.03
N ASN A 159 -7.90 14.60 14.11
CA ASN A 159 -9.35 14.85 13.99
C ASN A 159 -10.24 13.66 14.37
N PHE A 160 -9.69 12.61 14.98
CA PHE A 160 -10.46 11.41 15.35
C PHE A 160 -10.99 11.52 16.78
N ILE A 161 -12.30 11.39 16.95
CA ILE A 161 -12.92 11.29 18.29
C ILE A 161 -12.75 9.84 18.76
N PRO A 162 -11.90 9.56 19.75
CA PRO A 162 -11.66 8.21 20.21
C PRO A 162 -12.93 7.61 20.81
N GLY A 163 -13.01 6.29 20.71
CA GLY A 163 -14.04 5.49 21.37
C GLY A 163 -14.04 5.61 22.90
N LYS A 164 -14.95 4.90 23.56
CA LYS A 164 -15.11 4.95 25.04
C LYS A 164 -13.83 4.59 25.80
N ASP A 165 -12.95 3.82 25.16
CA ASP A 165 -11.63 3.42 25.66
C ASP A 165 -10.57 4.55 25.62
N GLY A 166 -10.86 5.69 24.99
CA GLY A 166 -9.91 6.80 24.80
C GLY A 166 -8.75 6.47 23.85
N ASN A 167 -8.77 5.29 23.24
CA ASN A 167 -7.73 4.77 22.36
C ASN A 167 -8.02 5.11 20.90
N ARG A 168 -6.95 5.38 20.14
CA ARG A 168 -7.00 5.81 18.74
C ARG A 168 -7.05 4.61 17.78
N TRP A 169 -8.07 3.79 17.96
CA TRP A 169 -8.34 2.62 17.13
C TRP A 169 -9.83 2.49 16.89
N ILE A 170 -10.20 1.75 15.85
CA ILE A 170 -11.60 1.45 15.55
C ILE A 170 -11.77 -0.05 15.67
N ARG A 171 -12.76 -0.47 16.47
CA ARG A 171 -13.11 -1.87 16.67
C ARG A 171 -14.31 -2.20 15.78
N PHE A 172 -14.24 -3.34 15.12
CA PHE A 172 -15.29 -3.88 14.29
C PHE A 172 -15.64 -5.28 14.76
N HIS A 173 -16.92 -5.62 14.65
CA HIS A 173 -17.39 -6.95 14.97
C HIS A 173 -18.46 -7.43 14.00
N VAL A 174 -18.58 -8.74 13.87
CA VAL A 174 -19.63 -9.36 13.06
C VAL A 174 -20.90 -9.47 13.90
N ARG A 175 -21.97 -8.77 13.49
CA ARG A 175 -23.32 -8.91 14.05
C ARG A 175 -24.15 -9.86 13.19
N LEU A 176 -24.74 -10.84 13.86
CA LEU A 176 -25.74 -11.72 13.27
C LEU A 176 -27.14 -11.19 13.65
N GLY A 177 -27.89 -10.73 12.66
CA GLY A 177 -29.28 -10.30 12.80
C GLY A 177 -30.23 -11.45 12.51
N TYR A 178 -31.14 -11.73 13.44
CA TYR A 178 -32.12 -12.81 13.33
C TYR A 178 -33.52 -12.23 13.19
N GLU A 179 -34.29 -12.68 12.20
CA GLU A 179 -35.69 -12.31 11.97
C GLU A 179 -36.57 -13.55 12.15
N PRO A 180 -37.81 -13.42 12.65
CA PRO A 180 -38.76 -14.53 12.66
C PRO A 180 -38.98 -15.08 11.24
N SER A 181 -38.79 -16.39 11.08
CA SER A 181 -39.02 -17.04 9.78
C SER A 181 -40.47 -16.89 9.32
N VAL A 182 -40.67 -16.60 8.04
CA VAL A 182 -42.00 -16.43 7.45
C VAL A 182 -42.71 -17.79 7.43
N GLY A 183 -43.66 -17.99 8.35
CA GLY A 183 -44.45 -19.22 8.49
C GLY A 183 -44.15 -20.06 9.75
N ARG A 184 -43.06 -19.78 10.48
CA ARG A 184 -42.76 -20.41 11.79
C ARG A 184 -42.21 -19.37 12.79
N PRO A 185 -43.07 -18.63 13.50
CA PRO A 185 -42.66 -17.53 14.38
C PRO A 185 -41.79 -17.95 15.60
N SER A 186 -41.69 -19.24 15.91
CA SER A 186 -40.80 -19.78 16.96
C SER A 186 -39.37 -20.07 16.46
N GLU A 187 -39.14 -20.08 15.15
CA GLU A 187 -37.86 -20.37 14.52
C GLU A 187 -37.25 -19.05 14.02
N LYS A 188 -36.19 -18.62 14.71
CA LYS A 188 -35.42 -17.41 14.36
C LYS A 188 -34.51 -17.77 13.20
N GLU A 189 -34.80 -17.26 12.02
CA GLU A 189 -33.94 -17.42 10.85
C GLU A 189 -32.91 -16.29 10.85
N LEU A 190 -31.66 -16.59 10.50
CA LEU A 190 -30.68 -15.53 10.34
C LEU A 190 -31.12 -14.66 9.14
N ALA A 191 -31.39 -13.39 9.37
CA ALA A 191 -31.82 -12.47 8.31
C ALA A 191 -30.67 -11.65 7.77
N SER A 192 -29.62 -11.42 8.56
CA SER A 192 -28.47 -10.62 8.14
C SER A 192 -27.19 -11.01 8.88
N ALA A 193 -26.06 -10.86 8.19
CA ALA A 193 -24.74 -10.88 8.77
C ALA A 193 -24.07 -9.56 8.38
N LEU A 194 -23.92 -8.66 9.33
CA LEU A 194 -23.39 -7.31 9.13
C LEU A 194 -22.06 -7.18 9.86
N PHE A 195 -21.07 -6.62 9.19
CA PHE A 195 -19.80 -6.21 9.77
C PHE A 195 -19.91 -4.73 10.11
N GLU A 196 -20.06 -4.43 11.40
CA GLU A 196 -20.30 -3.07 11.87
C GLU A 196 -19.24 -2.65 12.88
N PRO A 197 -18.94 -1.35 12.97
CA PRO A 197 -18.09 -0.84 14.03
C PRO A 197 -18.77 -1.06 15.39
N THR A 198 -18.02 -1.57 16.38
CA THR A 198 -18.53 -1.80 17.75
C THR A 198 -18.98 -0.47 18.38
N GLU A 199 -18.31 0.63 18.01
CA GLU A 199 -18.64 1.98 18.46
C GLU A 199 -18.86 2.91 17.26
N PRO A 200 -19.91 3.75 17.27
CA PRO A 200 -20.11 4.72 16.21
C PRO A 200 -18.91 5.68 16.19
N TYR A 201 -18.18 5.68 15.08
CA TYR A 201 -17.04 6.56 14.88
C TYR A 201 -17.44 7.74 13.98
N HIS A 202 -17.01 8.94 14.36
CA HIS A 202 -17.20 10.15 13.57
C HIS A 202 -15.84 10.67 13.10
N TRP A 203 -15.71 10.86 11.79
CA TRP A 203 -14.65 11.67 11.21
C TRP A 203 -15.18 13.09 11.10
N LEU A 204 -14.45 14.07 11.62
CA LEU A 204 -14.77 15.48 11.38
C LEU A 204 -14.62 15.78 9.88
N GLU A 205 -15.63 16.39 9.27
CA GLU A 205 -15.62 16.87 7.87
C GLU A 205 -15.01 18.26 7.76
#